data_AF-A0AA88J7T8-F1
#
_entry.id   AF-A0AA88J7T8-F1
#
_cell.length_a   1.000
_cell.length_b   1.000
_cell.length_c   1.000
_cell.angle_alpha   90.00
_cell.angle_beta   90.00
_cell.angle_gamma   90.00
#
_symmetry.space_group_name_H-M   'P 1'
#
loop_
_entity.id
_entity.type
_entity.pdbx_description
1 polymer ?
#
loop_
_entity_poly.entity_id
_entity_poly.type
_entity_poly.pdbx_seq_one_letter_code
_entity_poly.pdbx_strand_id
1 'polypeptide(L)'
;MGLLCSRNRHYTQADTEENAQIKLLFQTGFDEAELKGYISVIHANGFVVNKFSLVNYLASLKRVVDLILAIMRPDCGSCTVVSNVLEQLLHDGSKELAQSDTDSAKYVLSNENKEIGERLSDIGGRFEYPRLTKELAQDIETLWKDPAIQETYARGNELQVPDCTNYFMENLQRLSDLNYVPTKEDVLYARVRTTGVVEIQFSMPAELFEPCRAQLKNACNNPVGESKKSGEVYRLFDVGGQKNERRKWIHLFEGVTAVIFCAAISEYDQTLFEEDNRNRMMETKELFEWVLNQPCFEKTSFMLFLNKFDIFEKKVLKVPLNACEWFKDYQPVSTGKQEIEHAYEFVKKKFEELYFQSTAPDRVDRVFKIYRTTALDQKLVKKTFKLVDETLRRRNLFEAGLL
;
A
#
# COMPACT_ATOMS: atom_id res chain seq x y z
N MET A 1 -0.24 -4.16 8.49
CA MET A 1 -0.08 -5.62 8.74
C MET A 1 -1.44 -6.11 9.22
N GLY A 2 -1.88 -7.30 8.81
CA GLY A 2 -3.13 -7.88 9.33
C GLY A 2 -2.86 -8.93 10.41
N LEU A 3 -3.59 -8.91 11.51
CA LEU A 3 -3.58 -9.97 12.52
C LEU A 3 -4.96 -10.65 12.54
N LEU A 4 -4.98 -11.97 12.38
CA LEU A 4 -6.22 -12.76 12.34
C LEU A 4 -6.37 -13.58 13.62
N CYS A 5 -7.51 -13.42 14.29
CA CYS A 5 -7.87 -14.13 15.51
C CYS A 5 -9.18 -14.90 15.30
N SER A 6 -9.17 -16.22 15.52
CA SER A 6 -10.35 -17.09 15.41
C SER A 6 -11.12 -17.29 16.72
N ARG A 7 -10.60 -16.79 17.86
CA ARG A 7 -11.21 -16.95 19.19
C ARG A 7 -11.84 -15.65 19.69
N ASN A 8 -12.95 -15.77 20.42
CA ASN A 8 -13.61 -14.66 21.10
C ASN A 8 -12.75 -14.08 22.21
N ARG A 9 -11.89 -13.11 21.89
CA ARG A 9 -11.31 -12.18 22.89
C ARG A 9 -11.57 -10.75 22.43
N HIS A 10 -12.11 -9.94 23.34
CA HIS A 10 -12.40 -8.54 23.11
C HIS A 10 -11.16 -7.69 23.39
N TYR A 11 -10.74 -6.89 22.41
CA TYR A 11 -9.77 -5.81 22.62
C TYR A 11 -10.54 -4.50 22.77
N THR A 12 -10.23 -3.72 23.81
CA THR A 12 -11.02 -2.54 24.22
C THR A 12 -10.57 -1.23 23.57
N GLN A 13 -9.69 -1.25 22.57
CA GLN A 13 -9.10 -0.05 21.93
C GLN A 13 -8.98 -0.18 20.41
N ALA A 14 -10.07 -0.52 19.71
CA ALA A 14 -10.11 -0.45 18.26
C ALA A 14 -10.85 0.82 17.81
N ASP A 15 -10.23 1.59 16.92
CA ASP A 15 -10.86 2.68 16.19
C ASP A 15 -11.73 2.10 15.06
N THR A 16 -12.82 2.79 14.71
CA THR A 16 -13.85 2.30 13.77
C THR A 16 -13.56 2.57 12.28
N GLU A 17 -12.30 2.83 11.89
CA GLU A 17 -11.97 3.10 10.48
C GLU A 17 -11.78 1.82 9.65
N GLU A 18 -12.80 1.37 8.93
CA GLU A 18 -12.82 0.03 8.32
C GLU A 18 -11.82 -0.19 7.15
N ASN A 19 -11.20 -1.38 7.12
CA ASN A 19 -10.44 -1.87 5.96
C ASN A 19 -11.41 -2.13 4.79
N ALA A 20 -11.36 -1.23 3.80
CA ALA A 20 -12.29 -1.20 2.67
C ALA A 20 -12.37 -2.51 1.88
N GLN A 21 -11.26 -3.23 1.72
CA GLN A 21 -11.25 -4.50 0.99
C GLN A 21 -12.06 -5.58 1.71
N ILE A 22 -11.87 -5.70 3.02
CA ILE A 22 -12.53 -6.73 3.83
C ILE A 22 -14.02 -6.44 3.94
N LYS A 23 -14.39 -5.18 4.10
CA LYS A 23 -15.79 -4.76 4.09
C LYS A 23 -16.48 -5.09 2.75
N LEU A 24 -15.82 -4.80 1.64
CA LEU A 24 -16.34 -5.11 0.30
C LEU A 24 -16.51 -6.61 0.04
N LEU A 25 -15.65 -7.45 0.63
CA LEU A 25 -15.61 -8.88 0.36
C LEU A 25 -16.49 -9.71 1.29
N PHE A 26 -16.59 -9.30 2.55
CA PHE A 26 -17.16 -10.14 3.62
C PHE A 26 -18.26 -9.47 4.45
N GLN A 27 -18.59 -8.21 4.16
CA GLN A 27 -19.68 -7.48 4.81
C GLN A 27 -20.65 -6.93 3.75
N THR A 28 -21.50 -5.97 4.13
CA THR A 28 -22.56 -5.40 3.28
C THR A 28 -22.04 -4.50 2.14
N GLY A 29 -20.72 -4.29 2.05
CA GLY A 29 -20.13 -3.26 1.21
C GLY A 29 -20.40 -1.86 1.75
N PHE A 30 -20.28 -0.84 0.91
CA PHE A 30 -20.52 0.55 1.29
C PHE A 30 -21.90 1.02 0.85
N ASP A 31 -22.62 1.70 1.74
CA ASP A 31 -23.79 2.47 1.37
C ASP A 31 -23.41 3.83 0.77
N GLU A 32 -24.39 4.58 0.24
CA GLU A 32 -24.13 5.87 -0.42
C GLU A 32 -23.58 6.93 0.55
N ALA A 33 -23.99 6.91 1.82
CA ALA A 33 -23.53 7.86 2.82
C ALA A 33 -22.07 7.59 3.19
N GLU A 34 -21.71 6.32 3.36
CA GLU A 34 -20.34 5.88 3.58
C GLU A 34 -19.44 6.21 2.40
N LEU A 35 -19.89 5.94 1.16
CA LEU A 35 -19.17 6.33 -0.05
C LEU A 35 -18.94 7.85 -0.09
N LYS A 36 -19.96 8.65 0.22
CA LYS A 36 -19.83 10.11 0.29
C LYS A 36 -18.84 10.58 1.36
N GLY A 37 -18.65 9.82 2.44
CA GLY A 37 -17.63 10.08 3.46
C GLY A 37 -16.19 10.10 2.92
N TYR A 38 -15.91 9.36 1.83
CA TYR A 38 -14.57 9.32 1.22
C TYR A 38 -14.27 10.48 0.28
N ILE A 39 -15.24 11.36 -0.05
CA ILE A 39 -15.04 12.44 -1.03
C ILE A 39 -13.90 13.37 -0.64
N SER A 40 -13.85 13.79 0.63
CA SER A 40 -12.80 14.70 1.13
C SER A 40 -11.41 14.08 1.03
N VAL A 41 -11.29 12.79 1.35
CA VAL A 41 -10.06 12.01 1.24
C VAL A 41 -9.64 11.89 -0.22
N ILE A 42 -10.54 11.49 -1.11
CA ILE A 42 -10.26 11.30 -2.54
C ILE A 42 -9.83 12.63 -3.18
N HIS A 43 -10.52 13.72 -2.86
CA HIS A 43 -10.13 15.06 -3.31
C HIS A 43 -8.75 15.43 -2.78
N ALA A 44 -8.49 15.25 -1.48
CA ALA A 44 -7.18 15.49 -0.89
C ALA A 44 -6.08 14.64 -1.54
N ASN A 45 -6.32 13.36 -1.85
CA ASN A 45 -5.37 12.51 -2.55
C ASN A 45 -5.03 13.06 -3.94
N GLY A 46 -6.03 13.56 -4.70
CA GLY A 46 -5.80 14.24 -5.98
C GLY A 46 -4.90 15.47 -5.85
N PHE A 47 -5.04 16.24 -4.77
CA PHE A 47 -4.17 17.39 -4.49
C PHE A 47 -2.77 16.98 -3.97
N VAL A 48 -2.68 15.98 -3.09
CA VAL A 48 -1.42 15.47 -2.53
C VAL A 48 -0.50 14.94 -3.62
N VAL A 49 -1.05 14.26 -4.63
CA VAL A 49 -0.29 13.82 -5.82
C VAL A 49 0.37 15.01 -6.53
N ASN A 50 -0.30 16.16 -6.62
CA ASN A 50 0.27 17.37 -7.23
C ASN A 50 1.25 18.10 -6.30
N LYS A 51 0.98 18.12 -4.99
CA LYS A 51 1.80 18.80 -3.97
C LYS A 51 3.15 18.10 -3.74
N PHE A 52 3.20 16.77 -3.72
CA PHE A 52 4.38 16.03 -3.28
C PHE A 52 5.33 15.58 -4.38
N SER A 53 4.93 15.58 -5.66
CA SER A 53 5.65 14.79 -6.65
C SER A 53 6.17 15.53 -7.87
N LEU A 54 5.51 16.61 -8.29
CA LEU A 54 5.71 17.12 -9.65
C LEU A 54 6.00 18.63 -9.65
N VAL A 55 5.13 19.44 -9.06
CA VAL A 55 5.30 20.91 -9.07
C VAL A 55 6.41 21.37 -8.14
N ASN A 56 6.47 20.84 -6.89
CA ASN A 56 7.53 21.23 -5.97
C ASN A 56 8.90 20.75 -6.44
N TYR A 57 8.99 19.62 -7.13
CA TYR A 57 10.25 19.09 -7.65
C TYR A 57 10.75 19.89 -8.87
N LEU A 58 9.87 20.22 -9.81
CA LEU A 58 10.17 21.16 -10.92
C LEU A 58 10.46 22.57 -10.42
N ALA A 59 9.78 23.01 -9.35
CA ALA A 59 10.11 24.27 -8.65
C ALA A 59 11.46 24.19 -7.95
N SER A 60 11.89 23.01 -7.49
CA SER A 60 13.22 22.81 -6.89
C SER A 60 14.33 22.92 -7.94
N LEU A 61 14.08 22.48 -9.18
CA LEU A 61 14.98 22.70 -10.34
C LEU A 61 15.09 24.18 -10.74
N LYS A 62 14.03 24.97 -10.53
CA LYS A 62 14.04 26.44 -10.76
C LYS A 62 14.69 27.22 -9.60
N ARG A 63 14.52 26.73 -8.36
CA ARG A 63 15.04 27.38 -7.15
C ARG A 63 16.56 27.38 -7.05
N VAL A 64 17.28 26.47 -7.72
CA VAL A 64 18.76 26.50 -7.75
C VAL A 64 19.30 27.74 -8.49
N VAL A 65 18.56 28.26 -9.47
CA VAL A 65 18.92 29.49 -10.20
C VAL A 65 18.42 30.74 -9.46
N ASP A 66 17.24 30.66 -8.83
CA ASP A 66 16.69 31.78 -8.05
C ASP A 66 17.40 31.97 -6.70
N LEU A 67 17.96 30.91 -6.08
CA LEU A 67 18.74 30.98 -4.84
C LEU A 67 20.09 31.69 -5.04
N ILE A 68 20.66 31.66 -6.25
CA ILE A 68 21.86 32.42 -6.62
C ILE A 68 21.53 33.92 -6.83
N LEU A 69 20.29 34.24 -7.22
CA LEU A 69 19.80 35.62 -7.33
C LEU A 69 19.27 36.20 -6.00
N ALA A 70 18.83 35.34 -5.07
CA ALA A 70 18.28 35.73 -3.76
C ALA A 70 19.34 36.02 -2.67
N ILE A 71 20.63 35.78 -2.93
CA ILE A 71 21.74 36.14 -2.02
C ILE A 71 21.95 37.67 -1.93
N MET A 72 21.16 38.49 -2.64
CA MET A 72 21.20 39.95 -2.57
C MET A 72 19.91 40.57 -1.98
N ARG A 73 19.77 40.44 -0.65
CA ARG A 73 19.21 41.40 0.34
C ARG A 73 18.07 40.91 1.24
N PRO A 74 18.02 41.42 2.50
CA PRO A 74 17.28 40.84 3.62
C PRO A 74 15.95 41.57 3.87
N ASP A 75 14.96 40.86 4.41
CA ASP A 75 14.36 41.16 5.72
C ASP A 75 13.01 40.43 5.94
N CYS A 76 12.81 40.09 7.23
CA CYS A 76 11.62 39.53 7.91
C CYS A 76 11.29 38.05 7.60
N GLY A 77 11.00 37.18 8.57
CA GLY A 77 10.70 37.35 9.98
C GLY A 77 9.61 36.36 10.39
N SER A 78 10.03 35.23 10.98
CA SER A 78 9.28 34.22 11.75
C SER A 78 8.14 33.42 11.08
N CYS A 79 8.43 32.15 10.74
CA CYS A 79 7.57 30.98 11.05
C CYS A 79 8.35 29.65 10.85
N THR A 80 9.36 29.40 11.68
CA THR A 80 10.14 28.14 11.71
C THR A 80 9.52 27.22 12.77
N VAL A 81 9.08 26.00 12.47
CA VAL A 81 9.94 24.80 12.62
C VAL A 81 9.41 23.58 11.83
N VAL A 82 8.25 23.64 11.16
CA VAL A 82 7.74 22.49 10.35
C VAL A 82 8.04 22.64 8.85
N SER A 83 8.25 23.87 8.36
CA SER A 83 8.66 24.17 6.97
C SER A 83 10.11 23.74 6.68
N ASN A 84 11.02 23.95 7.64
CA ASN A 84 12.46 23.78 7.40
C ASN A 84 12.88 22.34 7.09
N VAL A 85 12.21 21.34 7.65
CA VAL A 85 12.53 19.93 7.40
C VAL A 85 11.99 19.49 6.04
N LEU A 86 10.80 19.96 5.66
CA LEU A 86 10.18 19.64 4.36
C LEU A 86 10.88 20.37 3.20
N GLU A 87 11.34 21.61 3.43
CA GLU A 87 12.11 22.39 2.46
C GLU A 87 13.56 21.89 2.33
N GLN A 88 14.19 21.39 3.40
CA GLN A 88 15.50 20.74 3.31
C GLN A 88 15.45 19.43 2.50
N LEU A 89 14.41 18.61 2.69
CA LEU A 89 14.25 17.35 1.94
C LEU A 89 14.02 17.60 0.44
N LEU A 90 13.25 18.63 0.08
CA LEU A 90 13.07 19.06 -1.31
C LEU A 90 14.35 19.67 -1.90
N HIS A 91 15.09 20.45 -1.11
CA HIS A 91 16.38 21.03 -1.48
C HIS A 91 17.42 19.94 -1.79
N ASP A 92 17.51 18.91 -0.96
CA ASP A 92 18.55 17.87 -1.11
C ASP A 92 18.22 16.88 -2.24
N GLY A 93 16.95 16.47 -2.40
CA GLY A 93 16.52 15.60 -3.52
C GLY A 93 16.65 16.27 -4.90
N SER A 94 16.42 17.57 -4.99
CA SER A 94 16.61 18.33 -6.24
C SER A 94 18.08 18.51 -6.62
N LYS A 95 18.96 18.58 -5.61
CA LYS A 95 20.40 18.78 -5.79
C LYS A 95 21.10 17.51 -6.29
N GLU A 96 20.61 16.33 -5.92
CA GLU A 96 21.15 15.03 -6.40
C GLU A 96 20.79 14.75 -7.87
N LEU A 97 19.55 15.01 -8.29
CA LEU A 97 19.11 14.78 -9.67
C LEU A 97 19.57 15.87 -10.65
N ALA A 98 19.69 17.13 -10.22
CA ALA A 98 20.23 18.21 -11.06
C ALA A 98 21.74 18.02 -11.35
N GLN A 99 22.46 17.27 -10.51
CA GLN A 99 23.86 16.92 -10.75
C GLN A 99 24.03 15.72 -11.70
N SER A 100 22.98 14.92 -11.93
CA SER A 100 23.06 13.72 -12.78
C SER A 100 22.71 13.95 -14.25
N ASP A 101 22.08 15.07 -14.61
CA ASP A 101 21.49 15.27 -15.94
C ASP A 101 21.97 16.58 -16.60
N THR A 102 22.63 16.49 -17.75
CA THR A 102 23.18 17.64 -18.50
C THR A 102 22.12 18.43 -19.29
N ASP A 103 20.86 17.99 -19.28
CA ASP A 103 19.79 18.45 -20.18
C ASP A 103 18.64 19.12 -19.41
N SER A 104 18.98 20.17 -18.63
CA SER A 104 18.08 20.92 -17.73
C SER A 104 16.79 21.44 -18.38
N ALA A 105 16.77 21.62 -19.70
CA ALA A 105 15.61 22.14 -20.44
C ALA A 105 14.38 21.20 -20.41
N LYS A 106 14.56 19.90 -20.19
CA LYS A 106 13.46 18.90 -20.16
C LYS A 106 12.51 19.07 -18.98
N TYR A 107 12.97 19.75 -17.93
CA TYR A 107 12.22 19.91 -16.69
C TYR A 107 11.73 21.36 -16.49
N VAL A 108 11.57 22.12 -17.58
CA VAL A 108 11.12 23.51 -17.51
C VAL A 108 9.64 23.60 -17.86
N LEU A 109 8.83 23.95 -16.86
CA LEU A 109 7.41 24.28 -17.05
C LEU A 109 7.23 25.56 -17.89
N SER A 110 6.14 25.60 -18.65
CA SER A 110 5.66 26.84 -19.28
C SER A 110 5.31 27.90 -18.21
N ASN A 111 5.31 29.19 -18.58
CA ASN A 111 4.99 30.26 -17.61
C ASN A 111 3.54 30.14 -17.10
N GLU A 112 2.60 29.79 -17.97
CA GLU A 112 1.20 29.52 -17.60
C GLU A 112 1.09 28.34 -16.62
N ASN A 113 1.81 27.23 -16.87
CA ASN A 113 1.81 26.08 -15.98
C ASN A 113 2.52 26.36 -14.65
N LYS A 114 3.50 27.29 -14.60
CA LYS A 114 4.10 27.72 -13.34
C LYS A 114 3.07 28.42 -12.45
N GLU A 115 2.29 29.35 -13.01
CA GLU A 115 1.25 30.08 -12.26
C GLU A 115 0.15 29.11 -11.77
N ILE A 116 -0.26 28.15 -12.60
CA ILE A 116 -1.22 27.11 -12.20
C ILE A 116 -0.65 26.27 -11.05
N GLY A 117 0.61 25.83 -11.16
CA GLY A 117 1.29 25.05 -10.13
C GLY A 117 1.41 25.78 -8.79
N GLU A 118 1.79 27.06 -8.81
CA GLU A 118 1.90 27.90 -7.61
C GLU A 118 0.54 28.07 -6.91
N ARG A 119 -0.52 28.34 -7.66
CA ARG A 119 -1.88 28.44 -7.14
C ARG A 119 -2.38 27.13 -6.51
N LEU A 120 -2.16 25.99 -7.15
CA LEU A 120 -2.53 24.68 -6.60
C LEU A 120 -1.73 24.32 -5.35
N SER A 121 -0.44 24.67 -5.31
CA SER A 121 0.43 24.47 -4.16
C SER A 121 -0.03 25.30 -2.95
N ASP A 122 -0.40 26.57 -3.18
CA ASP A 122 -0.95 27.45 -2.14
C ASP A 122 -2.27 26.91 -1.56
N ILE A 123 -3.20 26.48 -2.42
CA ILE A 123 -4.47 25.85 -1.98
C ILE A 123 -4.21 24.60 -1.14
N GLY A 124 -3.35 23.70 -1.60
CA GLY A 124 -3.00 22.48 -0.87
C GLY A 124 -2.15 22.72 0.38
N GLY A 125 -1.54 23.90 0.51
CA GLY A 125 -0.83 24.36 1.71
C GLY A 125 -1.77 24.89 2.79
N ARG A 126 -2.84 25.60 2.39
CA ARG A 126 -3.79 26.25 3.30
C ARG A 126 -4.87 25.31 3.85
N PHE A 127 -5.29 24.32 3.07
CA PHE A 127 -6.40 23.43 3.42
C PHE A 127 -5.94 21.98 3.55
N GLU A 128 -6.35 21.33 4.64
CA GLU A 128 -6.08 19.90 4.85
C GLU A 128 -6.89 19.02 3.89
N TYR A 129 -8.13 19.42 3.57
CA TYR A 129 -9.03 18.74 2.63
C TYR A 129 -9.55 19.72 1.56
N PRO A 130 -8.72 20.08 0.55
CA PRO A 130 -9.13 20.96 -0.52
C PRO A 130 -10.22 20.30 -1.38
N ARG A 131 -11.28 21.05 -1.70
CA ARG A 131 -12.36 20.57 -2.57
C ARG A 131 -11.93 20.64 -4.04
N LEU A 132 -12.07 19.55 -4.77
CA LEU A 132 -11.79 19.51 -6.20
C LEU A 132 -12.98 20.07 -6.99
N THR A 133 -12.84 21.29 -7.52
CA THR A 133 -13.82 21.91 -8.44
C THR A 133 -13.48 21.60 -9.90
N LYS A 134 -14.42 21.81 -10.83
CA LYS A 134 -14.16 21.62 -12.27
C LYS A 134 -13.04 22.50 -12.79
N GLU A 135 -12.95 23.74 -12.30
CA GLU A 135 -11.85 24.67 -12.62
C GLU A 135 -10.50 24.11 -12.17
N LEU A 136 -10.40 23.65 -10.91
CA LEU A 136 -9.16 23.08 -10.37
C LEU A 136 -8.79 21.75 -11.06
N ALA A 137 -9.78 20.94 -11.44
CA ALA A 137 -9.54 19.73 -12.21
C ALA A 137 -8.98 20.04 -13.60
N GLN A 138 -9.46 21.08 -14.26
CA GLN A 138 -8.95 21.50 -15.57
C GLN A 138 -7.54 22.08 -15.49
N ASP A 139 -7.25 22.83 -14.42
CA ASP A 139 -5.90 23.30 -14.08
C ASP A 139 -4.93 22.12 -13.88
N ILE A 140 -5.33 21.13 -13.08
CA ILE A 140 -4.54 19.91 -12.83
C ILE A 140 -4.35 19.11 -14.12
N GLU A 141 -5.38 18.96 -14.94
CA GLU A 141 -5.30 18.23 -16.21
C GLU A 141 -4.35 18.93 -17.19
N THR A 142 -4.33 20.26 -17.20
CA THR A 142 -3.40 21.06 -17.99
C THR A 142 -1.96 20.85 -17.53
N LEU A 143 -1.71 20.88 -16.22
CA LEU A 143 -0.40 20.55 -15.67
C LEU A 143 0.02 19.12 -15.99
N TRP A 144 -0.88 18.15 -15.82
CA TRP A 144 -0.58 16.75 -16.06
C TRP A 144 -0.09 16.49 -17.49
N LYS A 145 -0.62 17.23 -18.48
CA LYS A 145 -0.21 17.13 -19.88
C LYS A 145 1.12 17.84 -20.19
N ASP A 146 1.69 18.60 -19.26
CA ASP A 146 2.98 19.28 -19.46
C ASP A 146 4.13 18.25 -19.62
N PRO A 147 5.00 18.39 -20.64
CA PRO A 147 6.12 17.48 -20.85
C PRO A 147 7.06 17.34 -19.65
N ALA A 148 7.33 18.43 -18.92
CA ALA A 148 8.20 18.39 -17.75
C ALA A 148 7.57 17.60 -16.60
N ILE A 149 6.24 17.64 -16.47
CA ILE A 149 5.47 16.85 -15.50
C ILE A 149 5.51 15.38 -15.90
N GLN A 150 5.29 15.06 -17.17
CA GLN A 150 5.38 13.67 -17.66
C GLN A 150 6.78 13.07 -17.49
N GLU A 151 7.83 13.85 -17.76
CA GLU A 151 9.22 13.41 -17.56
C GLU A 151 9.53 13.15 -16.07
N THR A 152 9.05 14.03 -15.19
CA THR A 152 9.18 13.86 -13.73
C THR A 152 8.42 12.64 -13.23
N TYR A 153 7.21 12.40 -13.76
CA TYR A 153 6.42 11.22 -13.43
C TYR A 153 7.08 9.92 -13.88
N ALA A 154 7.80 9.93 -15.02
CA ALA A 154 8.54 8.77 -15.50
C ALA A 154 9.66 8.33 -14.54
N ARG A 155 10.22 9.27 -13.78
CA ARG A 155 11.21 9.04 -12.70
C ARG A 155 10.58 8.94 -11.31
N GLY A 156 9.26 8.68 -11.26
CA GLY A 156 8.50 8.73 -10.03
C GLY A 156 8.90 7.70 -8.96
N ASN A 157 9.73 6.71 -9.29
CA ASN A 157 10.31 5.77 -8.31
C ASN A 157 11.42 6.41 -7.45
N GLU A 158 12.13 7.41 -7.99
CA GLU A 158 13.11 8.22 -7.26
C GLU A 158 12.43 9.23 -6.32
N LEU A 159 11.11 9.38 -6.48
CA LEU A 159 10.28 10.33 -5.78
C LEU A 159 9.24 9.61 -4.92
N GLN A 160 8.61 10.33 -4.00
CA GLN A 160 7.53 9.78 -3.18
C GLN A 160 6.18 9.81 -3.91
N VAL A 161 6.16 9.55 -5.23
CA VAL A 161 4.94 9.56 -6.05
C VAL A 161 4.04 8.38 -5.69
N PRO A 162 2.75 8.61 -5.35
CA PRO A 162 1.82 7.52 -5.08
C PRO A 162 1.55 6.67 -6.33
N ASP A 163 1.45 5.35 -6.16
CA ASP A 163 1.10 4.41 -7.22
C ASP A 163 -0.28 4.70 -7.88
N CYS A 164 -1.18 5.33 -7.13
CA CYS A 164 -2.53 5.71 -7.58
C CYS A 164 -2.58 7.01 -8.39
N THR A 165 -1.45 7.67 -8.62
CA THR A 165 -1.35 8.96 -9.33
C THR A 165 -2.07 8.92 -10.68
N ASN A 166 -1.71 7.97 -11.56
CA ASN A 166 -2.30 7.89 -12.90
C ASN A 166 -3.82 7.69 -12.86
N TYR A 167 -4.31 6.87 -11.93
CA TYR A 167 -5.75 6.62 -11.76
C TYR A 167 -6.51 7.92 -11.47
N PHE A 168 -6.03 8.72 -10.51
CA PHE A 168 -6.69 9.98 -10.17
C PHE A 168 -6.61 10.99 -11.31
N MET A 169 -5.46 11.07 -12.02
CA MET A 169 -5.28 11.99 -13.15
C MET A 169 -6.20 11.67 -14.34
N GLU A 170 -6.41 10.39 -14.65
CA GLU A 170 -7.32 9.96 -15.72
C GLU A 170 -8.81 10.19 -15.36
N ASN A 171 -9.14 10.33 -14.07
CA ASN A 171 -10.50 10.43 -13.58
C ASN A 171 -10.92 11.83 -13.10
N LEU A 172 -10.07 12.86 -13.23
CA LEU A 172 -10.30 14.22 -12.69
C LEU A 172 -11.68 14.81 -13.02
N GLN A 173 -12.16 14.62 -14.25
CA GLN A 173 -13.45 15.13 -14.70
C GLN A 173 -14.63 14.51 -13.94
N ARG A 174 -14.55 13.20 -13.65
CA ARG A 174 -15.55 12.47 -12.86
C ARG A 174 -15.47 12.86 -11.37
N LEU A 175 -14.25 12.99 -10.84
CA LEU A 175 -13.98 13.29 -9.44
C LEU A 175 -14.37 14.73 -9.05
N SER A 176 -14.36 15.65 -10.02
CA SER A 176 -14.69 17.07 -9.84
C SER A 176 -16.16 17.41 -10.08
N ASP A 177 -16.99 16.43 -10.41
CA ASP A 177 -18.42 16.67 -10.60
C ASP A 177 -19.11 17.07 -9.29
N LEU A 178 -20.09 17.99 -9.38
CA LEU A 178 -20.84 18.46 -8.21
C LEU A 178 -21.65 17.35 -7.54
N ASN A 179 -22.10 16.37 -8.31
CA ASN A 179 -22.88 15.23 -7.85
C ASN A 179 -22.04 13.94 -7.76
N TYR A 180 -20.71 14.09 -7.67
CA TYR A 180 -19.80 12.95 -7.58
C TYR A 180 -20.15 12.06 -6.38
N VAL A 181 -20.34 10.77 -6.66
CA VAL A 181 -20.43 9.70 -5.66
C VAL A 181 -19.27 8.74 -5.90
N PRO A 182 -18.39 8.51 -4.91
CA PRO A 182 -17.28 7.58 -5.05
C PRO A 182 -17.72 6.18 -5.43
N THR A 183 -16.98 5.58 -6.34
CA THR A 183 -17.11 4.17 -6.67
C THR A 183 -16.33 3.32 -5.66
N LYS A 184 -16.61 2.02 -5.64
CA LYS A 184 -15.83 1.06 -4.85
C LYS A 184 -14.33 1.11 -5.20
N GLU A 185 -14.01 1.33 -6.48
CA GLU A 185 -12.64 1.43 -6.94
C GLU A 185 -11.96 2.71 -6.41
N ASP A 186 -12.66 3.85 -6.42
CA ASP A 186 -12.13 5.11 -5.86
C ASP A 186 -11.76 4.96 -4.38
N VAL A 187 -12.63 4.30 -3.61
CA VAL A 187 -12.40 4.03 -2.17
C VAL A 187 -11.19 3.13 -1.96
N LEU A 188 -10.95 2.17 -2.86
CA LEU A 188 -9.78 1.28 -2.79
C LEU A 188 -8.47 1.99 -3.17
N TYR A 189 -8.53 3.00 -4.03
CA TYR A 189 -7.39 3.85 -4.38
C TYR A 189 -7.13 4.99 -3.39
N ALA A 190 -8.16 5.41 -2.63
CA ALA A 190 -8.06 6.43 -1.60
C ALA A 190 -7.03 5.99 -0.54
N ARG A 191 -5.98 6.80 -0.36
CA ARG A 191 -4.90 6.48 0.56
C ARG A 191 -5.06 7.30 1.83
N VAL A 192 -5.67 6.69 2.84
CA VAL A 192 -5.63 7.14 4.23
C VAL A 192 -4.55 6.37 4.96
N ARG A 193 -3.67 7.08 5.68
CA ARG A 193 -2.71 6.41 6.56
C ARG A 193 -3.44 5.98 7.83
N THR A 194 -3.48 4.68 8.09
CA THR A 194 -4.00 4.15 9.34
C THR A 194 -3.12 4.61 10.50
N THR A 195 -3.65 5.48 11.36
CA THR A 195 -3.01 5.99 12.57
C THR A 195 -3.49 5.24 13.83
N GLY A 196 -4.27 4.18 13.66
CA GLY A 196 -4.91 3.44 14.73
C GLY A 196 -4.89 1.92 14.52
N VAL A 197 -5.72 1.24 15.30
CA VAL A 197 -5.99 -0.19 15.18
C VAL A 197 -7.44 -0.36 14.80
N VAL A 198 -7.71 -1.10 13.73
CA VAL A 198 -9.06 -1.32 13.23
C VAL A 198 -9.40 -2.78 13.40
N GLU A 199 -10.48 -3.09 14.11
CA GLU A 199 -11.00 -4.46 14.23
C GLU A 199 -12.18 -4.66 13.26
N ILE A 200 -12.13 -5.75 12.49
CA ILE A 200 -13.20 -6.16 11.59
C ILE A 200 -13.56 -7.60 11.87
N GLN A 201 -14.83 -7.84 12.15
CA GLN A 201 -15.36 -9.19 12.30
C GLN A 201 -16.07 -9.62 11.02
N PHE A 202 -15.74 -10.81 10.55
CA PHE A 202 -16.39 -11.40 9.39
C PHE A 202 -16.43 -12.92 9.48
N SER A 203 -17.38 -13.53 8.77
CA SER A 203 -17.44 -14.97 8.54
C SER A 203 -17.35 -15.24 7.06
N MET A 204 -16.65 -16.31 6.67
CA MET A 204 -16.56 -16.69 5.26
C MET A 204 -17.96 -17.06 4.72
N PRO A 205 -18.45 -16.41 3.63
CA PRO A 205 -19.75 -16.70 3.05
C PRO A 205 -19.91 -18.17 2.69
N ALA A 206 -21.08 -18.76 2.99
CA ALA A 206 -21.36 -20.16 2.70
C ALA A 206 -21.15 -20.52 1.21
N GLU A 207 -21.45 -19.58 0.32
CA GLU A 207 -21.31 -19.69 -1.15
C GLU A 207 -19.86 -19.85 -1.63
N LEU A 208 -18.86 -19.51 -0.79
CA LEU A 208 -17.46 -19.75 -1.12
C LEU A 208 -17.06 -21.22 -1.03
N PHE A 209 -17.85 -22.06 -0.36
CA PHE A 209 -17.54 -23.48 -0.13
C PHE A 209 -18.10 -24.43 -1.21
N GLU A 210 -18.75 -23.90 -2.25
CA GLU A 210 -19.51 -24.71 -3.22
C GLU A 210 -18.75 -25.82 -3.97
N PRO A 211 -17.41 -25.82 -4.19
CA PRO A 211 -16.77 -26.96 -4.85
C PRO A 211 -16.55 -28.17 -3.93
N CYS A 212 -16.51 -28.01 -2.60
CA CYS A 212 -16.26 -29.13 -1.67
C CYS A 212 -17.53 -29.92 -1.34
N ARG A 213 -18.71 -29.41 -1.74
CA ARG A 213 -20.02 -29.98 -1.42
C ARG A 213 -20.40 -31.16 -2.33
N ALA A 214 -19.84 -31.24 -3.54
CA ALA A 214 -20.19 -32.26 -4.51
C ALA A 214 -19.51 -33.63 -4.26
N GLN A 215 -18.37 -33.65 -3.56
CA GLN A 215 -17.59 -34.88 -3.35
C GLN A 215 -17.89 -35.60 -2.02
N LEU A 216 -18.53 -34.92 -1.05
CA LEU A 216 -18.87 -35.51 0.26
C LEU A 216 -20.32 -35.99 0.39
N LYS A 217 -21.19 -35.73 -0.60
CA LYS A 217 -22.59 -36.21 -0.57
C LYS A 217 -22.74 -37.73 -0.72
N ASN A 218 -21.69 -38.45 -1.11
CA ASN A 218 -21.76 -39.89 -1.38
C ASN A 218 -21.35 -40.79 -0.20
N ALA A 219 -21.04 -40.25 0.99
CA ALA A 219 -20.49 -41.06 2.09
C ALA A 219 -21.38 -41.24 3.33
N CYS A 220 -22.43 -40.44 3.55
CA CYS A 220 -23.21 -40.53 4.81
C CYS A 220 -24.71 -40.37 4.59
N ASN A 221 -25.43 -41.48 4.43
CA ASN A 221 -26.87 -41.51 4.67
C ASN A 221 -27.11 -41.57 6.19
N ASN A 222 -27.22 -40.41 6.84
CA ASN A 222 -27.79 -40.32 8.18
C ASN A 222 -28.64 -39.05 8.32
N PRO A 223 -29.92 -39.15 8.71
CA PRO A 223 -30.77 -38.00 8.94
C PRO A 223 -30.51 -37.48 10.36
N VAL A 224 -29.51 -36.60 10.49
CA VAL A 224 -29.31 -35.83 11.72
C VAL A 224 -29.43 -34.35 11.36
N GLY A 225 -30.28 -33.65 12.11
CA GLY A 225 -30.92 -32.39 11.76
C GLY A 225 -30.01 -31.29 11.23
N GLU A 226 -30.65 -30.40 10.48
CA GLU A 226 -30.13 -29.16 9.91
C GLU A 226 -29.53 -28.24 11.00
N SER A 227 -28.36 -28.60 11.49
CA SER A 227 -27.52 -27.67 12.23
C SER A 227 -26.93 -26.74 11.20
N LYS A 228 -27.46 -25.52 11.10
CA LYS A 228 -26.76 -24.38 10.49
C LYS A 228 -25.39 -24.28 11.16
N LYS A 229 -24.35 -24.93 10.62
CA LYS A 229 -22.98 -24.77 11.08
C LYS A 229 -22.60 -23.33 10.78
N SER A 230 -22.60 -22.49 11.82
CA SER A 230 -22.04 -21.15 11.79
C SER A 230 -20.63 -21.23 11.20
N GLY A 231 -20.35 -20.49 10.12
CA GLY A 231 -19.00 -20.37 9.60
C GLY A 231 -18.05 -19.88 10.69
N GLU A 232 -16.78 -20.26 10.63
CA GLU A 232 -15.76 -19.69 11.52
C GLU A 232 -15.81 -18.16 11.41
N VAL A 233 -15.88 -17.50 12.56
CA VAL A 233 -15.83 -16.04 12.65
C VAL A 233 -14.39 -15.64 12.85
N TYR A 234 -13.90 -14.82 11.93
CA TYR A 234 -12.58 -14.22 11.99
C TYR A 234 -12.68 -12.78 12.50
N ARG A 235 -11.77 -12.43 13.41
CA ARG A 235 -11.49 -11.04 13.78
C ARG A 235 -10.17 -10.65 13.14
N LEU A 236 -10.20 -9.69 12.23
CA LEU A 236 -9.02 -9.12 11.59
C LEU A 236 -8.71 -7.77 12.22
N PHE A 237 -7.49 -7.62 12.71
CA PHE A 237 -6.94 -6.35 13.16
C PHE A 237 -6.05 -5.79 12.06
N ASP A 238 -6.42 -4.64 11.51
CA ASP A 238 -5.57 -3.86 10.61
C ASP A 238 -4.80 -2.82 11.42
N VAL A 239 -3.49 -2.82 11.26
CA VAL A 239 -2.58 -1.91 11.98
C VAL A 239 -1.69 -1.13 11.03
N GLY A 240 -1.54 0.15 11.35
CA GLY A 240 -0.61 1.06 10.69
C GLY A 240 0.81 0.47 10.63
N GLY A 241 1.41 0.51 9.45
CA GLY A 241 2.74 -0.06 9.18
C GLY A 241 3.91 0.91 9.31
N GLN A 242 3.64 2.21 9.47
CA GLN A 242 4.67 3.24 9.61
C GLN A 242 5.42 3.10 10.94
N LYS A 243 6.71 3.48 10.99
CA LYS A 243 7.58 3.23 12.15
C LYS A 243 6.97 3.74 13.47
N ASN A 244 6.31 4.90 13.46
CA ASN A 244 5.66 5.49 14.63
C ASN A 244 4.43 4.70 15.13
N GLU A 245 3.74 3.99 14.24
CA GLU A 245 2.53 3.22 14.55
C GLU A 245 2.85 1.83 15.11
N ARG A 246 4.02 1.27 14.79
CA ARG A 246 4.44 -0.09 15.20
C ARG A 246 4.52 -0.28 16.71
N ARG A 247 4.66 0.82 17.47
CA ARG A 247 4.64 0.79 18.95
C ARG A 247 3.32 0.23 19.49
N LYS A 248 2.22 0.33 18.73
CA LYS A 248 0.89 -0.17 19.11
C LYS A 248 0.73 -1.68 18.89
N TRP A 249 1.61 -2.32 18.12
CA TRP A 249 1.44 -3.72 17.68
C TRP A 249 1.50 -4.72 18.83
N ILE A 250 2.41 -4.51 19.79
CA ILE A 250 2.67 -5.46 20.89
C ILE A 250 1.39 -5.74 21.71
N HIS A 251 0.48 -4.76 21.82
CA HIS A 251 -0.78 -4.89 22.54
C HIS A 251 -1.79 -5.83 21.87
N LEU A 252 -1.57 -6.22 20.62
CA LEU A 252 -2.48 -7.05 19.82
C LEU A 252 -1.98 -8.47 19.59
N PHE A 253 -0.77 -8.79 20.06
CA PHE A 253 -0.09 -10.04 19.70
C PHE A 253 -0.53 -11.26 20.50
N GLU A 254 -1.38 -11.09 21.52
CA GLU A 254 -1.86 -12.22 22.31
C GLU A 254 -2.92 -13.03 21.56
N GLY A 255 -2.74 -14.35 21.46
CA GLY A 255 -3.78 -15.24 20.92
C GLY A 255 -4.02 -15.13 19.40
N VAL A 256 -3.07 -14.57 18.65
CA VAL A 256 -3.15 -14.46 17.19
C VAL A 256 -3.07 -15.85 16.54
N THR A 257 -4.08 -16.18 15.73
CA THR A 257 -4.16 -17.44 14.97
C THR A 257 -3.26 -17.40 13.76
N ALA A 258 -3.28 -16.28 13.03
CA ALA A 258 -2.43 -16.06 11.87
C ALA A 258 -2.01 -14.60 11.72
N VAL A 259 -0.78 -14.37 11.29
CA VAL A 259 -0.30 -13.07 10.80
C VAL A 259 -0.46 -13.04 9.28
N ILE A 260 -1.17 -12.03 8.77
CA ILE A 260 -1.18 -11.67 7.35
C ILE A 260 -0.15 -10.55 7.16
N PHE A 261 1.04 -10.91 6.69
CA PHE A 261 2.11 -9.95 6.42
C PHE A 261 2.04 -9.51 4.96
N CYS A 262 1.75 -8.23 4.72
CA CYS A 262 1.69 -7.67 3.37
C CYS A 262 3.04 -7.03 3.02
N ALA A 263 3.78 -7.65 2.10
CA ALA A 263 5.01 -7.10 1.52
C ALA A 263 4.70 -6.49 0.14
N ALA A 264 4.93 -5.19 -0.02
CA ALA A 264 4.74 -4.51 -1.30
C ALA A 264 5.95 -4.78 -2.21
N ILE A 265 5.89 -5.83 -3.03
CA ILE A 265 7.06 -6.28 -3.79
C ILE A 265 7.47 -5.31 -4.91
N SER A 266 6.60 -4.39 -5.30
CA SER A 266 6.88 -3.35 -6.28
C SER A 266 7.78 -2.22 -5.75
N GLU A 267 8.08 -2.17 -4.46
CA GLU A 267 8.80 -1.06 -3.82
C GLU A 267 10.33 -1.28 -3.74
N TYR A 268 10.86 -2.22 -4.54
CA TYR A 268 12.27 -2.61 -4.51
C TYR A 268 13.24 -1.51 -4.96
N ASP A 269 12.76 -0.52 -5.70
CA ASP A 269 13.53 0.63 -6.22
C ASP A 269 13.11 1.97 -5.56
N GLN A 270 12.36 1.92 -4.46
CA GLN A 270 11.83 3.10 -3.76
C GLN A 270 12.49 3.27 -2.38
N THR A 271 12.48 4.50 -1.87
CA THR A 271 12.96 4.85 -0.53
C THR A 271 11.81 5.15 0.42
N LEU A 272 12.03 4.99 1.73
CA LEU A 272 11.01 5.26 2.74
C LEU A 272 10.61 6.74 2.74
N PHE A 273 9.37 7.00 3.15
CA PHE A 273 8.92 8.39 3.35
C PHE A 273 9.61 9.02 4.56
N GLU A 274 9.94 8.20 5.56
CA GLU A 274 10.58 8.65 6.80
C GLU A 274 12.10 8.91 6.64
N GLU A 275 12.74 8.23 5.68
CA GLU A 275 14.20 8.19 5.50
C GLU A 275 14.55 8.00 4.02
N ASP A 276 14.98 9.07 3.35
CA ASP A 276 15.23 9.08 1.89
C ASP A 276 16.40 8.19 1.45
N ASN A 277 17.30 7.79 2.35
CA ASN A 277 18.42 6.88 2.04
C ASN A 277 18.09 5.41 2.30
N ARG A 278 16.90 5.10 2.81
CA ARG A 278 16.51 3.74 3.22
C ARG A 278 15.58 3.12 2.20
N ASN A 279 16.04 2.09 1.49
CA ASN A 279 15.23 1.34 0.53
C ASN A 279 14.03 0.65 1.20
N ARG A 280 12.82 0.76 0.62
CA ARG A 280 11.57 0.22 1.19
C ARG A 280 11.55 -1.31 1.26
N MET A 281 12.14 -2.00 0.30
CA MET A 281 12.23 -3.46 0.33
C MET A 281 13.18 -3.94 1.41
N MET A 282 14.28 -3.22 1.67
CA MET A 282 15.18 -3.52 2.80
C MET A 282 14.48 -3.33 4.15
N GLU A 283 13.67 -2.27 4.30
CA GLU A 283 12.81 -2.10 5.47
C GLU A 283 11.80 -3.24 5.62
N THR A 284 11.17 -3.65 4.51
CA THR A 284 10.21 -4.76 4.50
C THR A 284 10.85 -6.07 4.94
N LYS A 285 12.08 -6.34 4.45
CA LYS A 285 12.90 -7.50 4.83
C LYS A 285 13.14 -7.54 6.34
N GLU A 286 13.71 -6.47 6.89
CA GLU A 286 14.05 -6.38 8.31
C GLU A 286 12.81 -6.40 9.21
N LEU A 287 11.73 -5.74 8.79
CA LEU A 287 10.47 -5.79 9.52
C LEU A 287 9.89 -7.22 9.54
N PHE A 288 9.92 -7.94 8.41
CA PHE A 288 9.43 -9.31 8.36
C PHE A 288 10.25 -10.23 9.27
N GLU A 289 11.58 -10.14 9.21
CA GLU A 289 12.48 -10.85 10.12
C GLU A 289 12.18 -10.54 11.59
N TRP A 290 12.00 -9.27 11.93
CA TRP A 290 11.64 -8.85 13.29
C TRP A 290 10.31 -9.47 13.73
N VAL A 291 9.28 -9.47 12.88
CA VAL A 291 7.97 -10.08 13.20
C VAL A 291 8.11 -11.60 13.42
N LEU A 292 8.87 -12.32 12.58
CA LEU A 292 9.05 -13.77 12.71
C LEU A 292 9.71 -14.18 14.03
N ASN A 293 10.55 -13.30 14.57
CA ASN A 293 11.31 -13.50 15.80
C ASN A 293 10.49 -13.21 17.07
N GLN A 294 9.30 -12.62 16.98
CA GLN A 294 8.50 -12.30 18.18
C GLN A 294 8.09 -13.58 18.95
N PRO A 295 8.32 -13.64 20.28
CA PRO A 295 8.00 -14.83 21.08
C PRO A 295 6.53 -15.23 21.07
N CYS A 296 5.62 -14.25 21.02
CA CYS A 296 4.17 -14.47 20.96
C CYS A 296 3.70 -15.17 19.68
N PHE A 297 4.56 -15.27 18.65
CA PHE A 297 4.26 -15.94 17.39
C PHE A 297 4.94 -17.30 17.23
N GLU A 298 5.29 -17.97 18.33
CA GLU A 298 5.92 -19.30 18.33
C GLU A 298 5.13 -20.35 17.53
N LYS A 299 3.79 -20.33 17.61
CA LYS A 299 2.89 -21.28 16.93
C LYS A 299 1.97 -20.63 15.90
N THR A 300 2.07 -19.32 15.74
CA THR A 300 1.18 -18.54 14.87
C THR A 300 1.46 -18.84 13.40
N SER A 301 0.39 -19.00 12.61
CA SER A 301 0.52 -19.20 11.17
C SER A 301 0.92 -17.91 10.45
N PHE A 302 1.76 -17.99 9.43
CA PHE A 302 2.19 -16.85 8.62
C PHE A 302 1.66 -16.94 7.19
N MET A 303 0.85 -15.96 6.82
CA MET A 303 0.34 -15.75 5.47
C MET A 303 1.05 -14.53 4.88
N LEU A 304 2.07 -14.76 4.06
CA LEU A 304 2.83 -13.70 3.40
C LEU A 304 2.15 -13.32 2.09
N PHE A 305 1.64 -12.11 2.00
CA PHE A 305 1.07 -11.54 0.78
C PHE A 305 2.15 -10.71 0.08
N LEU A 306 2.67 -11.24 -1.03
CA LEU A 306 3.52 -10.50 -1.96
C LEU A 306 2.60 -9.63 -2.82
N ASN A 307 2.33 -8.43 -2.32
CA ASN A 307 1.30 -7.51 -2.81
C ASN A 307 1.84 -6.50 -3.82
N LYS A 308 0.93 -5.81 -4.51
CA LYS A 308 1.22 -4.88 -5.62
C LYS A 308 1.87 -5.58 -6.82
N PHE A 309 1.47 -6.83 -7.08
CA PHE A 309 2.02 -7.60 -8.19
C PHE A 309 1.73 -6.95 -9.56
N ASP A 310 0.59 -6.27 -9.70
CA ASP A 310 0.21 -5.49 -10.88
C ASP A 310 1.20 -4.37 -11.23
N ILE A 311 1.80 -3.74 -10.21
CA ILE A 311 2.84 -2.72 -10.37
C ILE A 311 4.18 -3.38 -10.63
N PHE A 312 4.49 -4.45 -9.89
CA PHE A 312 5.72 -5.23 -10.06
C PHE A 312 5.86 -5.77 -11.49
N GLU A 313 4.79 -6.33 -12.07
CA GLU A 313 4.75 -6.87 -13.43
C GLU A 313 5.20 -5.85 -14.48
N LYS A 314 4.77 -4.59 -14.34
CA LYS A 314 5.16 -3.50 -15.25
C LYS A 314 6.58 -3.00 -15.00
N LYS A 315 6.99 -2.98 -13.73
CA LYS A 315 8.24 -2.36 -13.28
C LYS A 315 9.46 -3.23 -13.57
N VAL A 316 9.35 -4.54 -13.38
CA VAL A 316 10.49 -5.47 -13.48
C VAL A 316 11.09 -5.58 -14.89
N LEU A 317 10.30 -5.20 -15.91
CA LEU A 317 10.77 -5.11 -17.29
C LEU A 317 11.51 -3.80 -17.61
N LYS A 318 11.48 -2.82 -16.70
CA LYS A 318 12.04 -1.47 -16.88
C LYS A 318 13.18 -1.18 -15.91
N VAL A 319 13.01 -1.55 -14.65
CA VAL A 319 13.97 -1.34 -13.56
C VAL A 319 14.46 -2.71 -13.07
N PRO A 320 15.75 -3.04 -13.25
CA PRO A 320 16.29 -4.32 -12.78
C PRO A 320 16.11 -4.52 -11.27
N LEU A 321 15.82 -5.75 -10.83
CA LEU A 321 15.72 -6.07 -9.39
C LEU A 321 17.01 -5.73 -8.63
N ASN A 322 18.16 -5.77 -9.29
CA ASN A 322 19.48 -5.46 -8.72
C ASN A 322 19.60 -4.03 -8.17
N ALA A 323 18.65 -3.13 -8.47
CA ALA A 323 18.52 -1.83 -7.81
C ALA A 323 18.31 -1.95 -6.29
N CYS A 324 17.73 -3.06 -5.82
CA CYS A 324 17.62 -3.39 -4.42
C CYS A 324 18.86 -4.17 -3.94
N GLU A 325 19.41 -3.77 -2.80
CA GLU A 325 20.57 -4.47 -2.21
C GLU A 325 20.32 -5.96 -1.97
N TRP A 326 19.12 -6.34 -1.52
CA TRP A 326 18.78 -7.73 -1.22
C TRP A 326 18.73 -8.62 -2.48
N PHE A 327 18.58 -8.01 -3.65
CA PHE A 327 18.39 -8.67 -4.95
C PHE A 327 19.57 -8.45 -5.89
N LYS A 328 20.74 -8.01 -5.38
CA LYS A 328 21.95 -7.72 -6.17
C LYS A 328 22.42 -8.88 -7.05
N ASP A 329 22.15 -10.12 -6.64
CA ASP A 329 22.53 -11.35 -7.33
C ASP A 329 21.51 -11.82 -8.38
N TYR A 330 20.41 -11.08 -8.59
CA TYR A 330 19.43 -11.41 -9.62
C TYR A 330 20.06 -11.42 -11.03
N GLN A 331 19.69 -12.41 -11.83
CA GLN A 331 20.10 -12.52 -13.23
C GLN A 331 18.85 -12.72 -14.10
N PRO A 332 18.54 -11.81 -15.03
CA PRO A 332 17.43 -11.99 -15.96
C PRO A 332 17.71 -13.15 -16.91
N VAL A 333 16.67 -13.92 -17.26
CA VAL A 333 16.82 -15.15 -18.07
C VAL A 333 15.95 -15.18 -19.31
N SER A 334 14.94 -14.31 -19.39
CA SER A 334 14.03 -14.24 -20.52
C SER A 334 13.55 -12.80 -20.75
N THR A 335 12.46 -12.65 -21.50
CA THR A 335 11.78 -11.37 -21.75
C THR A 335 10.27 -11.50 -21.53
N GLY A 336 9.59 -10.37 -21.38
CA GLY A 336 8.13 -10.31 -21.25
C GLY A 336 7.62 -11.15 -20.07
N LYS A 337 6.54 -11.92 -20.28
CA LYS A 337 5.87 -12.66 -19.21
C LYS A 337 6.75 -13.71 -18.53
N GLN A 338 7.65 -14.36 -19.27
CA GLN A 338 8.55 -15.35 -18.68
C GLN A 338 9.53 -14.70 -17.71
N GLU A 339 10.01 -13.50 -18.04
CA GLU A 339 10.89 -12.72 -17.16
C GLU A 339 10.17 -12.25 -15.91
N ILE A 340 8.91 -11.81 -16.03
CA ILE A 340 8.08 -11.42 -14.88
C ILE A 340 7.92 -12.57 -13.88
N GLU A 341 7.61 -13.78 -14.38
CA GLU A 341 7.47 -14.97 -13.54
C GLU A 341 8.79 -15.38 -12.89
N HIS A 342 9.90 -15.34 -13.64
CA HIS A 342 11.23 -15.63 -13.12
C HIS A 342 11.62 -14.65 -11.99
N ALA A 343 11.42 -13.36 -12.22
CA ALA A 343 11.68 -12.33 -11.23
C ALA A 343 10.81 -12.49 -9.98
N TYR A 344 9.53 -12.82 -10.15
CA TYR A 344 8.64 -13.10 -9.03
C TYR A 344 9.12 -14.32 -8.23
N GLU A 345 9.45 -15.42 -8.88
CA GLU A 345 9.91 -16.63 -8.17
C GLU A 345 11.25 -16.39 -7.45
N PHE A 346 12.13 -15.55 -8.00
CA PHE A 346 13.33 -15.10 -7.31
C PHE A 346 13.00 -14.32 -6.02
N VAL A 347 12.14 -13.31 -6.10
CA VAL A 347 11.72 -12.51 -4.92
C VAL A 347 11.03 -13.40 -3.89
N LYS A 348 10.12 -14.27 -4.33
CA LYS A 348 9.44 -15.25 -3.48
C LYS A 348 10.45 -16.15 -2.76
N LYS A 349 11.43 -16.69 -3.49
CA LYS A 349 12.49 -17.53 -2.91
C LYS A 349 13.30 -16.79 -1.85
N LYS A 350 13.65 -15.51 -2.07
CA LYS A 350 14.34 -14.69 -1.05
C LYS A 350 13.52 -14.57 0.24
N PHE A 351 12.20 -14.38 0.15
CA PHE A 351 11.32 -14.37 1.32
C PHE A 351 11.17 -15.75 1.97
N GLU A 352 11.15 -16.85 1.20
CA GLU A 352 11.17 -18.22 1.74
C GLU A 352 12.46 -18.48 2.50
N GLU A 353 13.61 -18.16 1.91
CA GLU A 353 14.93 -18.26 2.55
C GLU A 353 14.98 -17.46 3.85
N LEU A 354 14.50 -16.22 3.85
CA LEU A 354 14.43 -15.41 5.05
C LEU A 354 13.53 -16.04 6.13
N TYR A 355 12.37 -16.56 5.75
CA TYR A 355 11.47 -17.23 6.69
C TYR A 355 12.16 -18.41 7.39
N PHE A 356 12.83 -19.28 6.62
CA PHE A 356 13.50 -20.45 7.18
C PHE A 356 14.77 -20.08 7.96
N GLN A 357 15.51 -19.06 7.54
CA GLN A 357 16.69 -18.56 8.27
C GLN A 357 16.32 -17.94 9.62
N SER A 358 15.18 -17.23 9.70
CA SER A 358 14.70 -16.59 10.92
C SER A 358 13.79 -17.51 11.77
N THR A 359 13.55 -18.76 11.35
CA THR A 359 12.73 -19.72 12.10
C THR A 359 13.62 -20.69 12.86
N ALA A 360 13.65 -20.53 14.19
CA ALA A 360 14.37 -21.45 15.07
C ALA A 360 13.76 -22.87 15.05
N PRO A 361 14.54 -23.92 15.40
CA PRO A 361 14.09 -25.32 15.31
C PRO A 361 12.83 -25.66 16.12
N ASP A 362 12.55 -24.92 17.19
CA ASP A 362 11.36 -25.02 18.04
C ASP A 362 10.09 -24.43 17.38
N ARG A 363 10.23 -23.74 16.25
CA ARG A 363 9.15 -23.03 15.55
C ARG A 363 8.83 -23.60 14.15
N VAL A 364 9.40 -24.75 13.79
CA VAL A 364 9.28 -25.36 12.45
C VAL A 364 7.87 -25.85 12.11
N ASP A 365 7.03 -26.09 13.13
CA ASP A 365 5.66 -26.57 12.94
C ASP A 365 4.65 -25.46 12.58
N ARG A 366 5.10 -24.21 12.49
CA ARG A 366 4.26 -23.09 12.05
C ARG A 366 3.88 -23.25 10.59
N VAL A 367 2.60 -23.00 10.29
CA VAL A 367 2.15 -22.95 8.90
C VAL A 367 2.70 -21.68 8.26
N PHE A 368 3.39 -21.83 7.12
CA PHE A 368 3.83 -20.72 6.29
C PHE A 368 3.30 -20.89 4.87
N LYS A 369 2.62 -19.84 4.36
CA LYS A 369 2.12 -19.78 2.99
C LYS A 369 2.40 -18.41 2.38
N ILE A 370 2.76 -18.43 1.10
CA ILE A 370 3.01 -17.23 0.31
C ILE A 370 1.92 -17.12 -0.75
N TYR A 371 1.37 -15.92 -0.91
CA TYR A 371 0.36 -15.60 -1.89
C TYR A 371 0.82 -14.41 -2.73
N ARG A 372 0.75 -14.56 -4.05
CA ARG A 372 0.83 -13.43 -4.98
C ARG A 372 -0.49 -12.66 -4.92
N THR A 373 -0.45 -11.36 -4.63
CA THR A 373 -1.68 -10.57 -4.50
C THR A 373 -1.60 -9.24 -5.24
N THR A 374 -2.76 -8.81 -5.71
CA THR A 374 -3.05 -7.43 -6.07
C THR A 374 -4.25 -7.05 -5.23
N ALA A 375 -4.04 -6.26 -4.18
CA ALA A 375 -5.11 -5.91 -3.24
C ALA A 375 -6.33 -5.31 -3.94
N LEU A 376 -6.12 -4.52 -5.01
CA LEU A 376 -7.18 -3.89 -5.80
C LEU A 376 -8.05 -4.90 -6.57
N ASP A 377 -7.58 -6.13 -6.84
CA ASP A 377 -8.35 -7.17 -7.51
C ASP A 377 -9.19 -7.95 -6.49
N GLN A 378 -10.46 -7.55 -6.37
CA GLN A 378 -11.42 -8.18 -5.45
C GLN A 378 -11.59 -9.69 -5.70
N LYS A 379 -11.56 -10.15 -6.96
CA LYS A 379 -11.72 -11.59 -7.26
C LYS A 379 -10.51 -12.37 -6.76
N LEU A 380 -9.31 -11.84 -6.97
CA LEU A 380 -8.08 -12.42 -6.47
C LEU A 380 -8.06 -12.44 -4.94
N VAL A 381 -8.36 -11.32 -4.27
CA VAL A 381 -8.38 -11.26 -2.80
C VAL A 381 -9.41 -12.25 -2.24
N LYS A 382 -10.61 -12.34 -2.81
CA LYS A 382 -11.64 -13.33 -2.42
C LYS A 382 -11.12 -14.77 -2.52
N LYS A 383 -10.44 -15.10 -3.62
CA LYS A 383 -9.82 -16.42 -3.82
C LYS A 383 -8.69 -16.68 -2.82
N THR A 384 -7.83 -15.70 -2.59
CA THR A 384 -6.71 -15.79 -1.64
C THR A 384 -7.20 -16.03 -0.22
N PHE A 385 -8.18 -15.27 0.26
CA PHE A 385 -8.75 -15.46 1.60
C PHE A 385 -9.45 -16.81 1.75
N LYS A 386 -10.08 -17.34 0.70
CA LYS A 386 -10.59 -18.72 0.71
C LYS A 386 -9.47 -19.75 0.94
N LEU A 387 -8.32 -19.59 0.28
CA LEU A 387 -7.18 -20.49 0.48
C LEU A 387 -6.55 -20.33 1.88
N VAL A 388 -6.56 -19.11 2.44
CA VAL A 388 -6.12 -18.85 3.82
C VAL A 388 -7.05 -19.57 4.80
N ASP A 389 -8.36 -19.37 4.69
CA ASP A 389 -9.37 -20.04 5.52
C ASP A 389 -9.27 -21.58 5.45
N GLU A 390 -9.13 -22.16 4.25
CA GLU A 390 -8.94 -23.60 4.09
C GLU A 390 -7.66 -24.10 4.79
N THR A 391 -6.59 -23.30 4.74
CA THR A 391 -5.31 -23.63 5.38
C THR A 391 -5.45 -23.59 6.91
N LEU A 392 -6.10 -22.57 7.45
CA LEU A 392 -6.31 -22.41 8.89
C LEU A 392 -7.25 -23.48 9.45
N ARG A 393 -8.34 -23.80 8.75
CA ARG A 393 -9.25 -24.89 9.15
C ARG A 393 -8.54 -26.24 9.19
N ARG A 394 -7.73 -26.57 8.18
CA ARG A 394 -6.94 -27.81 8.20
C ARG A 394 -5.97 -27.84 9.37
N ARG A 395 -5.31 -26.72 9.68
CA ARG A 395 -4.41 -26.63 10.84
C ARG A 395 -5.17 -26.85 12.15
N ASN A 396 -6.31 -26.20 12.34
CA ASN A 396 -7.14 -26.37 13.54
C ASN A 396 -7.57 -27.84 13.72
N LEU A 397 -7.96 -28.52 12.64
CA LEU A 397 -8.34 -29.93 12.67
C LEU A 397 -7.15 -30.85 13.01
N PHE A 398 -5.97 -30.56 12.46
CA PHE A 398 -4.75 -31.31 12.76
C PHE A 398 -4.34 -31.15 14.24
N GLU A 399 -4.37 -29.93 14.78
CA GLU A 399 -4.08 -29.68 16.20
C GLU A 399 -5.11 -30.32 17.15
N ALA A 400 -6.35 -30.50 16.69
CA ALA A 400 -7.40 -31.21 17.43
C ALA A 400 -7.30 -32.74 17.31
N GLY A 401 -6.34 -33.29 16.54
CA GLY A 401 -6.19 -34.73 16.30
C GLY A 401 -7.29 -35.33 15.42
N LEU A 402 -7.94 -34.52 14.57
CA LEU A 402 -9.04 -34.92 13.69
C LEU A 402 -8.59 -35.21 12.24
N LEU A 403 -7.29 -35.07 11.94
CA LEU A 403 -6.67 -35.32 10.63
C LEU A 403 -5.38 -36.13 10.77
#